data_AF-A0A811MUM5-F1
#
_entry.id   AF-A0A811MUM5-F1
#
_cell.length_a   1.000
_cell.length_b   1.000
_cell.length_c   1.000
_cell.angle_alpha   90.00
_cell.angle_beta   90.00
_cell.angle_gamma   90.00
#
_symmetry.space_group_name_H-M   'P 1'
#
loop_
_entity.id
_entity.type
_entity.pdbx_description
1 polymer ?
#
loop_
_entity_poly.entity_id
_entity_poly.type
_entity_poly.pdbx_seq_one_letter_code
_entity_poly.pdbx_strand_id
1 'polypeptide(L)'
;MGTVVRLPPIVEPPKTRKCSHPGSEACVEVRVKEAWKRVKYQLGDQAFRNCGFGAMGERVLKLWTAEEKKKLADIEKLIPQSKSSDEDFMKVVLEQFSSERTTDLAKYYYNVFLPRRLASLNRTEATTSIDVNPDDEGNNQDDDNKVHRSEEKSKVSGSSSKRSRK
;
A
#
# COMPACT_ATOMS: atom_id res chain seq x y z
N MET A 1 -25.03 -10.89 -31.13
CA MET A 1 -25.54 -11.80 -30.08
C MET A 1 -24.71 -11.57 -28.83
N GLY A 2 -25.26 -10.88 -27.83
CA GLY A 2 -24.54 -10.59 -26.59
C GLY A 2 -24.63 -11.79 -25.65
N THR A 3 -23.50 -12.32 -25.22
CA THR A 3 -23.46 -13.40 -24.22
C THR A 3 -23.94 -12.83 -22.88
N VAL A 4 -25.10 -13.29 -22.40
CA VAL A 4 -25.57 -12.97 -21.05
C VAL A 4 -24.71 -13.76 -20.07
N VAL A 5 -23.80 -13.08 -19.39
CA VAL A 5 -23.05 -13.66 -18.27
C VAL A 5 -24.02 -13.76 -17.09
N ARG A 6 -24.63 -14.93 -16.90
CA ARG A 6 -25.36 -15.23 -15.67
C ARG A 6 -24.34 -15.27 -14.53
N LEU A 7 -24.48 -14.38 -13.55
CA LEU A 7 -23.75 -14.54 -12.29
C LEU A 7 -24.13 -15.90 -11.68
N PRO A 8 -23.16 -16.66 -11.17
CA PRO A 8 -23.45 -17.87 -10.42
C PRO A 8 -24.38 -17.52 -9.24
N PRO A 9 -25.31 -18.42 -8.86
CA PRO A 9 -26.15 -18.21 -7.70
C PRO A 9 -25.28 -17.90 -6.47
N ILE A 10 -25.70 -16.93 -5.66
CA ILE A 10 -25.01 -16.60 -4.40
C ILE A 10 -25.19 -17.80 -3.48
N VAL A 11 -24.26 -18.74 -3.53
CA VAL A 11 -24.26 -19.86 -2.61
C VAL A 11 -23.68 -19.38 -1.29
N GLU A 12 -24.46 -19.57 -0.23
CA GLU A 12 -24.10 -19.28 1.16
C GLU A 12 -22.66 -19.74 1.44
N PRO A 13 -21.74 -18.79 1.68
CA PRO A 13 -20.34 -19.14 1.83
C PRO A 13 -20.07 -19.81 3.19
N PRO A 14 -18.99 -20.60 3.32
CA PRO A 14 -18.65 -21.26 4.58
C PRO A 14 -18.59 -20.26 5.75
N LYS A 15 -19.22 -20.60 6.88
CA LYS A 15 -19.17 -19.79 8.10
C LYS A 15 -17.71 -19.62 8.53
N THR A 16 -17.29 -18.37 8.77
CA THR A 16 -15.93 -18.05 9.21
C THR A 16 -15.72 -18.58 10.62
N ARG A 17 -14.60 -19.26 10.87
CA ARG A 17 -14.32 -19.79 12.20
C ARG A 17 -13.86 -18.68 13.13
N LYS A 18 -14.35 -18.70 14.38
CA LYS A 18 -13.84 -17.84 15.44
C LYS A 18 -12.44 -18.32 15.82
N CYS A 19 -11.46 -17.42 15.82
CA CYS A 19 -10.11 -17.71 16.29
C CYS A 19 -10.06 -17.70 17.82
N SER A 20 -9.27 -18.60 18.41
CA SER A 20 -9.01 -18.57 19.86
C SER A 20 -8.21 -17.34 20.30
N HIS A 21 -7.30 -16.86 19.45
CA HIS A 21 -6.48 -15.67 19.71
C HIS A 21 -6.58 -14.69 18.54
N PRO A 22 -7.57 -13.78 18.53
CA PRO A 22 -7.69 -12.73 17.52
C PRO A 22 -6.41 -11.90 17.44
N GLY A 23 -5.93 -11.63 16.23
CA GLY A 23 -4.71 -10.84 16.00
C GLY A 23 -3.41 -11.64 15.98
N SER A 24 -3.40 -12.90 16.45
CA SER A 24 -2.25 -13.79 16.27
C SER A 24 -2.00 -14.11 14.79
N GLU A 25 -0.74 -14.33 14.41
CA GLU A 25 -0.36 -14.73 13.05
C GLU A 25 -1.13 -15.98 12.59
N ALA A 26 -1.21 -16.99 13.45
CA ALA A 26 -1.99 -18.21 13.19
C ALA A 26 -3.48 -17.93 12.90
N CYS A 27 -4.11 -17.00 13.63
CA CYS A 27 -5.49 -16.59 13.34
C CYS A 27 -5.60 -15.87 11.99
N VAL A 28 -4.66 -14.97 11.69
CA VAL A 28 -4.64 -14.23 10.43
C VAL A 28 -4.48 -15.20 9.25
N GLU A 29 -3.57 -16.16 9.33
CA GLU A 29 -3.38 -17.18 8.29
C GLU A 29 -4.65 -17.99 8.02
N VAL A 30 -5.33 -18.45 9.07
CA VAL A 30 -6.58 -19.19 8.94
C VAL A 30 -7.64 -18.34 8.27
N ARG A 31 -7.82 -17.09 8.72
CA ARG A 31 -8.81 -16.16 8.13
C ARG A 31 -8.51 -15.86 6.67
N VAL A 32 -7.24 -15.64 6.31
CA VAL A 32 -6.82 -15.42 4.91
C VAL A 32 -7.08 -16.65 4.05
N LYS A 33 -6.84 -17.87 4.57
CA LYS A 33 -7.18 -19.13 3.88
C LYS A 33 -8.69 -19.29 3.69
N GLU A 34 -9.50 -19.02 4.70
CA GLU A 34 -10.96 -19.12 4.63
C GLU A 34 -11.55 -18.09 3.66
N ALA A 35 -11.11 -16.83 3.75
CA ALA A 35 -11.51 -15.77 2.81
C ALA A 35 -11.17 -16.13 1.36
N TRP A 36 -9.96 -16.65 1.13
CA TRP A 36 -9.55 -17.10 -0.20
C TRP A 36 -10.39 -18.25 -0.73
N LYS A 37 -10.70 -19.27 0.09
CA LYS A 37 -11.59 -20.37 -0.29
C LYS A 37 -12.99 -19.86 -0.63
N ARG A 38 -13.52 -18.92 0.15
CA ARG A 38 -14.82 -18.28 -0.10
C ARG A 38 -14.83 -17.54 -1.44
N VAL A 39 -13.82 -16.71 -1.71
CA VAL A 39 -13.70 -15.97 -2.98
C VAL A 39 -13.60 -16.95 -4.16
N LYS A 40 -12.80 -18.01 -4.02
CA LYS A 40 -12.69 -19.06 -5.04
C LYS A 40 -14.01 -19.77 -5.32
N TYR A 41 -14.75 -20.08 -4.27
CA TYR A 41 -16.05 -20.72 -4.37
C TYR A 41 -17.09 -19.83 -5.08
N GLN A 42 -17.13 -18.54 -4.76
CA GLN A 42 -18.09 -17.60 -5.34
C GLN A 42 -17.81 -17.27 -6.82
N LEU A 43 -16.52 -17.12 -7.19
CA LEU A 43 -16.14 -16.77 -8.55
C LEU A 43 -16.06 -17.98 -9.48
N GLY A 44 -15.86 -19.17 -8.92
CA GLY A 44 -15.52 -20.36 -9.71
C GLY A 44 -14.07 -20.33 -10.22
N ASP A 45 -13.54 -21.50 -10.57
CA ASP A 45 -12.13 -21.71 -10.88
C ASP A 45 -11.59 -20.83 -12.02
N GLN A 46 -12.37 -20.61 -13.09
CA GLN A 46 -11.91 -19.86 -14.25
C GLN A 46 -11.78 -18.36 -13.96
N ALA A 47 -12.84 -17.73 -13.45
CA ALA A 47 -12.79 -16.31 -13.09
C ALA A 47 -11.77 -16.06 -11.98
N PHE A 48 -11.66 -16.97 -11.02
CA PHE A 48 -10.67 -16.90 -9.96
C PHE A 48 -9.23 -16.84 -10.48
N ARG A 49 -8.89 -17.66 -11.48
CA ARG A 49 -7.58 -17.63 -12.14
C ARG A 49 -7.39 -16.37 -12.98
N ASN A 50 -8.40 -15.97 -13.76
CA ASN A 50 -8.34 -14.80 -14.62
C ASN A 50 -8.14 -13.50 -13.82
N CYS A 51 -8.71 -13.41 -12.61
CA CYS A 51 -8.49 -12.30 -11.69
C CYS A 51 -7.13 -12.34 -10.96
N GLY A 52 -6.28 -13.35 -11.21
CA GLY A 52 -4.96 -13.47 -10.58
C GLY A 52 -4.97 -13.91 -9.12
N PHE A 53 -6.12 -14.29 -8.55
CA PHE A 53 -6.24 -14.65 -7.13
C PHE A 53 -5.48 -15.94 -6.74
N GLY A 54 -5.06 -16.74 -7.74
CA GLY A 54 -4.18 -17.89 -7.54
C GLY A 54 -2.79 -17.52 -7.01
N ALA A 55 -2.32 -16.31 -7.31
CA ALA A 55 -1.02 -15.79 -6.89
C ALA A 55 -1.11 -14.59 -5.93
N MET A 56 -2.28 -14.36 -5.31
CA MET A 56 -2.48 -13.21 -4.44
C MET A 56 -1.81 -13.37 -3.07
N GLY A 57 -1.13 -12.31 -2.62
CA GLY A 57 -0.43 -12.22 -1.34
C GLY A 57 0.75 -13.19 -1.25
N GLU A 58 1.04 -13.70 -0.05
CA GLU A 58 2.17 -14.62 0.18
C GLU A 58 2.05 -15.97 -0.54
N ARG A 59 0.89 -16.28 -1.14
CA ARG A 59 0.75 -17.47 -1.99
C ARG A 59 1.59 -17.37 -3.27
N VAL A 60 1.96 -16.17 -3.72
CA VAL A 60 2.89 -16.00 -4.85
C VAL A 60 4.22 -16.70 -4.58
N LEU A 61 4.63 -16.85 -3.30
CA LEU A 61 5.85 -17.55 -2.90
C LEU A 61 5.87 -19.01 -3.35
N LYS A 62 4.73 -19.61 -3.73
CA LYS A 62 4.70 -20.96 -4.31
C LYS A 62 5.29 -21.04 -5.71
N LEU A 63 5.42 -19.91 -6.42
CA LEU A 63 6.05 -19.81 -7.74
C LEU A 63 7.58 -19.78 -7.68
N TRP A 64 8.16 -19.81 -6.48
CA TRP A 64 9.58 -19.61 -6.25
C TRP A 64 10.17 -20.79 -5.50
N THR A 65 11.34 -21.23 -5.92
CA THR A 65 12.16 -22.23 -5.23
C THR A 65 12.75 -21.65 -3.93
N ALA A 66 13.28 -22.51 -3.06
CA ALA A 66 13.93 -22.05 -1.83
C ALA A 66 15.14 -21.14 -2.12
N GLU A 67 15.90 -21.45 -3.17
CA GLU A 67 17.07 -20.67 -3.60
C GLU A 67 16.66 -19.29 -4.12
N GLU A 68 15.64 -19.22 -4.96
CA GLU A 68 15.15 -17.93 -5.47
C GLU A 68 14.53 -17.07 -4.36
N LYS A 69 13.81 -17.67 -3.41
CA LYS A 69 13.30 -16.94 -2.23
C LYS A 69 14.42 -16.35 -1.40
N LYS A 70 15.50 -17.11 -1.20
CA LYS A 70 16.68 -16.61 -0.50
C LYS A 70 17.29 -15.44 -1.26
N LYS A 71 17.44 -15.57 -2.58
CA LYS A 71 17.95 -14.49 -3.44
C LYS A 71 17.09 -13.23 -3.36
N LEU A 72 15.77 -13.36 -3.41
CA LEU A 72 14.84 -12.25 -3.24
C LEU A 72 14.99 -11.59 -1.86
N ALA A 73 15.03 -12.38 -0.79
CA ALA A 73 15.22 -11.87 0.58
C ALA A 73 16.57 -11.16 0.76
N ASP A 74 17.63 -11.65 0.11
CA ASP A 74 18.94 -11.00 0.14
C ASP A 74 18.91 -9.66 -0.62
N ILE A 75 18.21 -9.59 -1.75
CA ILE A 75 18.00 -8.31 -2.47
C ILE A 75 17.18 -7.34 -1.61
N GLU A 76 16.10 -7.79 -0.97
CA GLU A 76 15.28 -6.93 -0.10
C GLU A 76 16.09 -6.27 1.02
N LYS A 77 17.08 -6.96 1.59
CA LYS A 77 17.97 -6.42 2.63
C LYS A 77 18.92 -5.34 2.11
N LEU A 78 19.29 -5.39 0.83
CA LEU A 78 20.18 -4.40 0.23
C LEU A 78 19.47 -3.07 -0.04
N ILE A 79 18.14 -3.05 0.04
CA ILE A 79 17.33 -1.91 -0.37
C ILE A 79 16.93 -1.11 0.86
N PRO A 80 17.40 0.14 0.98
CA PRO A 80 17.05 1.00 2.11
C PRO A 80 15.53 1.23 2.19
N GLN A 81 14.99 1.42 3.39
CA GLN A 81 13.55 1.67 3.56
C GLN A 81 13.06 3.05 3.07
N SER A 82 13.95 3.91 2.54
CA SER A 82 13.59 5.24 2.04
C SER A 82 12.61 5.21 0.85
N LYS A 83 11.81 6.28 0.69
CA LYS A 83 10.69 6.38 -0.28
C LYS A 83 11.08 6.23 -1.76
N SER A 84 12.36 6.33 -2.13
CA SER A 84 12.83 6.34 -3.52
C SER A 84 13.31 4.99 -4.06
N SER A 85 13.19 3.90 -3.30
CA SER A 85 13.95 2.66 -3.56
C SER A 85 13.12 1.48 -4.10
N ASP A 86 11.91 1.78 -4.56
CA ASP A 86 11.05 0.82 -5.25
C ASP A 86 11.57 0.55 -6.68
N GLU A 87 12.09 1.58 -7.36
CA GLU A 87 12.77 1.43 -8.65
C GLU A 87 14.10 0.67 -8.50
N ASP A 88 14.82 0.90 -7.39
CA ASP A 88 16.05 0.19 -7.08
C ASP A 88 15.82 -1.32 -6.94
N PHE A 89 14.70 -1.74 -6.33
CA PHE A 89 14.33 -3.15 -6.25
C PHE A 89 14.13 -3.75 -7.63
N MET A 90 13.25 -3.15 -8.44
CA MET A 90 12.93 -3.72 -9.74
C MET A 90 14.16 -3.79 -10.64
N LYS A 91 15.02 -2.78 -10.61
CA LYS A 91 16.27 -2.78 -11.38
C LYS A 91 17.18 -3.95 -10.96
N VAL A 92 17.50 -4.06 -9.67
CA VAL A 92 18.42 -5.11 -9.17
C VAL A 92 17.86 -6.50 -9.46
N VAL A 93 16.56 -6.70 -9.28
CA VAL A 93 15.99 -8.04 -9.46
C VAL A 93 15.88 -8.41 -10.93
N LEU A 94 15.60 -7.46 -11.84
CA LEU A 94 15.60 -7.73 -13.28
C LEU A 94 17.00 -8.03 -13.83
N GLU A 95 18.06 -7.49 -13.24
CA GLU A 95 19.45 -7.85 -13.58
C GLU A 95 19.83 -9.26 -13.11
N GLN A 96 19.19 -9.74 -12.05
CA GLN A 96 19.55 -10.98 -11.35
C GLN A 96 18.71 -12.20 -11.77
N PHE A 97 17.61 -12.01 -12.47
CA PHE A 97 16.71 -13.07 -12.90
C PHE A 97 16.55 -13.08 -14.43
N SER A 98 16.18 -14.23 -15.00
CA SER A 98 15.96 -14.34 -16.44
C SER A 98 14.73 -13.53 -16.88
N SER A 99 14.72 -13.08 -18.13
CA SER A 99 13.60 -12.31 -18.70
C SER A 99 12.25 -13.06 -18.62
N GLU A 100 12.29 -14.39 -18.66
CA GLU A 100 11.10 -15.25 -18.50
C GLU A 100 10.42 -15.10 -17.13
N ARG A 101 11.18 -14.66 -16.10
CA ARG A 101 10.67 -14.45 -14.73
C ARG A 101 10.07 -13.07 -14.50
N THR A 102 10.12 -12.16 -15.47
CA THR A 102 9.60 -10.78 -15.34
C THR A 102 8.16 -10.73 -14.84
N THR A 103 7.27 -11.58 -15.38
CA THR A 103 5.86 -11.62 -14.98
C THR A 103 5.67 -12.13 -13.56
N ASP A 104 6.42 -13.16 -13.16
CA ASP A 104 6.34 -13.69 -11.79
C ASP A 104 6.96 -12.73 -10.78
N LEU A 105 7.98 -11.99 -11.22
CA LEU A 105 8.61 -10.96 -10.43
C LEU A 105 7.69 -9.77 -10.19
N ALA A 106 6.94 -9.33 -11.19
CA ALA A 106 5.89 -8.33 -11.00
C ALA A 106 4.85 -8.80 -9.98
N LYS A 107 4.42 -10.08 -10.05
CA LYS A 107 3.53 -10.64 -9.03
C LYS A 107 4.17 -10.61 -7.65
N TYR A 108 5.44 -10.99 -7.51
CA TYR A 108 6.16 -10.94 -6.23
C TYR A 108 6.20 -9.52 -5.67
N TYR A 109 6.56 -8.55 -6.50
CA TYR A 109 6.67 -7.16 -6.12
C TYR A 109 5.37 -6.62 -5.50
N TYR A 110 4.26 -6.75 -6.24
CA TYR A 110 2.98 -6.19 -5.79
C TYR A 110 2.31 -7.01 -4.67
N ASN A 111 2.57 -8.32 -4.58
CA ASN A 111 1.90 -9.19 -3.61
C ASN A 111 2.69 -9.43 -2.32
N VAL A 112 4.01 -9.24 -2.33
CA VAL A 112 4.88 -9.57 -1.21
C VAL A 112 5.74 -8.38 -0.82
N PHE A 113 6.62 -7.93 -1.71
CA PHE A 113 7.60 -6.90 -1.38
C PHE A 113 6.93 -5.58 -0.94
N LEU A 114 6.08 -5.02 -1.81
CA LEU A 114 5.46 -3.73 -1.57
C LEU A 114 4.53 -3.75 -0.33
N PRO A 115 3.63 -4.75 -0.14
CA PRO A 115 2.83 -4.84 1.08
C PRO A 115 3.66 -4.98 2.36
N ARG A 116 4.73 -5.79 2.36
CA ARG A 116 5.61 -5.96 3.52
C ARG A 116 6.33 -4.65 3.85
N ARG A 117 6.80 -3.95 2.83
CA ARG A 117 7.46 -2.65 2.96
C ARG A 117 6.53 -1.60 3.54
N LEU A 118 5.32 -1.45 2.98
CA LEU A 118 4.31 -0.53 3.48
C LEU A 118 3.90 -0.86 4.91
N ALA A 119 3.74 -2.14 5.25
CA ALA A 119 3.45 -2.56 6.62
C ALA A 119 4.59 -2.24 7.58
N SER A 120 5.85 -2.36 7.15
CA SER A 120 7.00 -1.96 7.96
C SER A 120 6.97 -0.45 8.23
N LEU A 121 6.83 0.36 7.18
CA LEU A 121 6.78 1.82 7.28
C LEU A 121 5.63 2.28 8.19
N ASN A 122 4.43 1.72 8.00
CA ASN A 122 3.29 2.08 8.83
C ASN A 122 3.50 1.75 10.32
N ARG A 123 4.22 0.66 10.63
CA ARG A 123 4.56 0.32 12.02
C ARG A 123 5.64 1.24 12.59
N THR A 124 6.67 1.58 11.81
CA THR A 124 7.75 2.47 12.27
C THR A 124 7.28 3.91 12.47
N GLU A 125 6.40 4.41 11.60
CA GLU A 125 5.77 5.73 11.77
C GLU A 125 4.85 5.74 13.00
N ALA A 126 4.04 4.70 13.18
CA ALA A 126 3.18 4.58 14.35
C ALA A 126 3.96 4.51 15.67
N THR A 127 5.17 3.96 15.69
CA THR A 127 6.03 3.96 16.88
C THR A 127 6.73 5.29 17.12
N THR A 128 6.98 6.08 16.08
CA THR A 128 7.65 7.39 16.19
C THR A 128 6.67 8.50 16.61
N SER A 129 5.39 8.37 16.26
CA SER A 129 4.35 9.37 16.59
C SER A 129 3.86 9.36 18.05
N ILE A 130 4.35 8.46 18.91
CA ILE A 130 3.88 8.29 20.29
C ILE A 130 4.70 9.11 21.31
N ASP A 131 5.84 9.70 20.92
CA ASP A 131 6.64 10.57 21.80
C ASP A 131 6.21 12.05 21.76
N VAL A 132 4.91 12.31 21.71
CA VAL A 132 4.36 13.65 21.99
C VAL A 132 3.75 13.57 23.38
N ASN A 133 4.54 13.98 24.38
CA ASN A 133 4.14 14.05 25.77
C ASN A 133 2.87 14.92 25.91
N PRO A 134 1.75 14.40 26.46
CA PRO A 134 0.52 15.17 26.66
C PRO A 134 0.57 15.92 28.00
N ASP A 135 1.67 16.65 28.25
CA ASP A 135 1.83 17.50 29.43
C ASP A 135 2.23 18.91 28.99
N ASP A 136 1.28 19.58 28.31
CA ASP A 136 1.23 21.03 28.22
C ASP A 136 -0.24 21.45 28.27
N GLU A 137 -0.86 21.24 29.44
CA GLU A 137 -2.07 21.98 29.82
C GLU A 137 -1.67 23.45 30.10
N GLY A 138 -1.56 24.23 29.01
CA GLY A 138 -1.47 25.68 29.05
C GLY A 138 -2.84 26.32 28.81
N ASN A 139 -3.69 26.33 29.84
CA ASN A 139 -4.91 27.12 29.89
C ASN A 139 -4.59 28.63 29.75
N ASN A 140 -5.10 29.28 28.70
CA ASN A 140 -5.53 30.69 28.71
C ASN A 140 -6.53 30.91 27.56
N GLN A 141 -7.81 30.81 27.88
CA GLN A 141 -8.86 31.53 27.17
C GLN A 141 -8.77 32.99 27.59
N ASP A 142 -8.67 33.92 26.63
CA ASP A 142 -9.18 35.28 26.75
C ASP A 142 -9.71 35.70 25.37
N ASP A 143 -11.03 35.80 25.29
CA ASP A 143 -11.81 36.44 24.23
C ASP A 143 -11.44 37.93 24.10
N ASP A 144 -11.36 38.47 22.87
CA ASP A 144 -12.20 39.62 22.52
C ASP A 144 -12.17 39.99 21.02
N ASN A 145 -13.38 40.28 20.56
CA ASN A 145 -13.87 40.46 19.21
C ASN A 145 -13.56 41.85 18.60
N LYS A 146 -13.18 41.94 17.30
CA LYS A 146 -13.76 42.97 16.40
C LYS A 146 -13.59 42.66 14.90
N VAL A 147 -14.71 42.31 14.29
CA VAL A 147 -15.00 42.39 12.85
C VAL A 147 -14.82 43.81 12.31
N HIS A 148 -14.20 43.97 11.13
CA HIS A 148 -14.68 44.92 10.12
C HIS A 148 -14.28 44.50 8.70
N ARG A 149 -15.31 44.18 7.92
CA ARG A 149 -15.36 44.03 6.46
C ARG A 149 -15.28 45.42 5.81
N SER A 150 -14.63 45.55 4.63
CA SER A 150 -15.17 46.14 3.38
C SER A 150 -14.07 46.48 2.34
N GLU A 151 -14.24 45.88 1.15
CA GLU A 151 -14.14 46.42 -0.22
C GLU A 151 -12.92 47.21 -0.75
N GLU A 152 -12.28 46.58 -1.76
CA GLU A 152 -12.06 47.07 -3.15
C GLU A 152 -11.75 48.57 -3.39
N LYS A 153 -10.57 48.88 -3.95
CA LYS A 153 -10.46 49.42 -5.32
C LYS A 153 -9.04 49.57 -5.87
N SER A 154 -9.00 49.22 -7.15
CA SER A 154 -7.99 49.37 -8.17
C SER A 154 -7.66 50.82 -8.54
N LYS A 155 -6.42 51.05 -9.01
CA LYS A 155 -5.97 51.88 -10.16
C LYS A 155 -4.46 52.13 -10.04
N VAL A 156 -3.62 51.57 -10.92
CA VAL A 156 -3.27 52.03 -12.27
C VAL A 156 -2.20 53.13 -12.30
N SER A 157 -1.21 52.88 -13.17
CA SER A 157 -0.21 53.78 -13.78
C SER A 157 0.87 54.33 -12.84
N GLY A 158 2.16 54.21 -13.11
CA GLY A 158 2.86 54.06 -14.39
C GLY A 158 3.68 55.32 -14.64
N SER A 159 5.01 55.16 -14.67
CA SER A 159 6.04 56.00 -15.35
C SER A 159 7.27 56.14 -14.45
N SER A 160 8.38 55.49 -14.79
CA SER A 160 9.41 55.97 -15.72
C SER A 160 10.45 56.83 -15.02
N SER A 161 11.67 56.30 -14.89
CA SER A 161 12.84 56.78 -15.65
C SER A 161 14.16 56.59 -14.91
N LYS A 162 15.01 55.77 -15.56
CA LYS A 162 16.40 56.06 -15.92
C LYS A 162 17.43 56.39 -14.83
N ARG A 163 18.33 55.41 -14.66
CA ARG A 163 19.75 55.44 -15.12
C ARG A 163 20.80 56.14 -14.23
N SER A 164 21.76 55.29 -13.86
CA SER A 164 23.23 55.49 -13.85
C SER A 164 23.96 56.25 -12.74
N ARG A 165 25.00 55.52 -12.28
CA ARG A 165 26.37 55.93 -11.90
C ARG A 165 26.55 56.73 -10.60
N LYS A 166 27.23 56.12 -9.63
CA LYS A 166 28.70 56.25 -9.48
C LYS A 166 29.25 55.03 -8.74
#